data_AF-A0A522S0J7-F1
#
_entry.id   AF-A0A522S0J7-F1
#
_cell.length_a   1.000
_cell.length_b   1.000
_cell.length_c   1.000
_cell.angle_alpha   90.00
_cell.angle_beta   90.00
_cell.angle_gamma   90.00
#
_symmetry.space_group_name_H-M   'P 1'
#
loop_
_entity.id
_entity.type
_entity.pdbx_description
1 polymer ?
#
loop_
_entity_poly.entity_id
_entity_poly.type
_entity_poly.pdbx_seq_one_letter_code
_entity_poly.pdbx_strand_id
1 'polypeptide(L)'
;MKTRNKWIAAFAIGAMLASGSTFAAINSNEVHLALTSLRLALVKMGVANAMLSNPTPPSSNAEAHVAAPGQLGSNEINSILVGKGGVINVYLSPAVGVANGILQLVPKVVTDKQGKKGVQYTCYSPNIPDIATAAPECTYHAASK
;
A
#
# COMPACT_ATOMS: atom_id res chain seq x y z
N MET A 1 36.51 66.69 -16.92
CA MET A 1 36.86 65.90 -15.71
C MET A 1 35.68 66.00 -14.75
N LYS A 2 35.04 64.99 -14.18
CA LYS A 2 35.31 63.55 -14.00
C LYS A 2 33.92 62.89 -13.78
N THR A 3 33.53 61.95 -14.64
CA THR A 3 32.42 61.02 -14.40
C THR A 3 32.92 59.85 -13.55
N ARG A 4 32.21 59.48 -12.48
CA ARG A 4 32.45 58.21 -11.78
C ARG A 4 31.15 57.58 -11.27
N ASN A 5 30.78 56.51 -11.98
CA ASN A 5 29.83 55.46 -11.66
C ASN A 5 29.87 55.00 -10.19
N LYS A 6 28.70 54.76 -9.59
CA LYS A 6 28.54 53.77 -8.52
C LYS A 6 27.21 53.00 -8.62
N TRP A 7 27.33 51.79 -9.16
CA TRP A 7 26.76 50.52 -8.69
C TRP A 7 25.26 50.45 -8.35
N ILE A 8 24.51 49.86 -9.29
CA ILE A 8 23.27 49.13 -9.04
C ILE A 8 23.66 47.68 -8.70
N ALA A 9 23.27 47.17 -7.54
CA ALA A 9 23.22 45.74 -7.27
C ALA A 9 22.03 45.45 -6.34
N ALA A 10 20.89 45.17 -6.96
CA ALA A 10 19.70 44.69 -6.30
C ALA A 10 19.92 43.21 -5.91
N PHE A 11 19.94 42.92 -4.61
CA PHE A 11 19.82 41.55 -4.11
C PHE A 11 18.35 41.24 -3.89
N ALA A 12 17.70 40.68 -4.91
CA ALA A 12 16.43 39.98 -4.75
C ALA A 12 16.73 38.61 -4.12
N ILE A 13 16.60 38.50 -2.80
CA ILE A 13 16.60 37.21 -2.12
C ILE A 13 15.21 36.60 -2.38
N GLY A 14 15.13 35.77 -3.42
CA GLY A 14 13.97 34.95 -3.68
C GLY A 14 13.78 33.96 -2.53
N ALA A 15 12.77 34.18 -1.71
CA ALA A 15 12.23 33.14 -0.84
C ALA A 15 11.59 32.08 -1.75
N MET A 16 12.37 31.07 -2.13
CA MET A 16 11.81 29.84 -2.67
C MET A 16 10.98 29.22 -1.54
N LEU A 17 9.66 29.33 -1.66
CA LEU A 17 8.71 28.51 -0.92
C LEU A 17 9.05 27.06 -1.26
N ALA A 18 9.77 26.39 -0.36
CA ALA A 18 9.81 24.95 -0.31
C ALA A 18 8.39 24.50 -0.01
N SER A 19 7.59 24.26 -1.05
CA SER A 19 6.36 23.50 -0.98
C SER A 19 6.72 22.05 -0.70
N GLY A 20 7.29 21.80 0.49
CA GLY A 20 7.35 20.48 1.07
C GLY A 20 5.90 20.11 1.35
N SER A 21 5.33 19.27 0.50
CA SER A 21 4.11 18.55 0.82
C SER A 21 4.37 17.84 2.15
N THR A 22 3.80 18.37 3.22
CA THR A 22 3.71 17.70 4.51
C THR A 22 2.86 16.47 4.27
N PHE A 23 3.50 15.34 3.95
CA PHE A 23 2.83 14.05 4.06
C PHE A 23 2.40 13.94 5.52
N ALA A 24 1.09 13.84 5.75
CA ALA A 24 0.58 13.58 7.08
C ALA A 24 1.26 12.31 7.59
N ALA A 25 1.75 12.35 8.83
CA ALA A 25 2.47 11.23 9.42
C ALA A 25 1.58 9.98 9.41
N ILE A 26 2.10 8.89 8.85
CA ILE A 26 1.42 7.60 8.87
C ILE A 26 1.20 7.13 10.31
N ASN A 27 0.01 6.62 10.60
CA ASN A 27 -0.30 6.03 11.89
C ASN A 27 0.02 4.53 11.87
N SER A 28 1.19 4.17 12.39
CA SER A 28 1.69 2.79 12.38
C SER A 28 0.76 1.79 13.09
N ASN A 29 0.05 2.23 14.14
CA ASN A 29 -0.86 1.35 14.87
C ASN A 29 -2.06 0.96 14.00
N GLU A 30 -2.66 1.93 13.30
CA GLU A 30 -3.83 1.68 12.43
C GLU A 30 -3.45 0.83 11.22
N VAL A 31 -2.24 1.04 10.67
CA VAL A 31 -1.71 0.18 9.58
C VAL A 31 -1.50 -1.25 10.08
N HIS A 32 -0.93 -1.42 11.28
CA HIS A 32 -0.75 -2.73 11.88
C HIS A 32 -2.11 -3.42 12.14
N LEU A 33 -3.11 -2.69 12.65
CA LEU A 33 -4.46 -3.19 12.84
C LEU A 33 -5.11 -3.62 11.53
N ALA A 34 -4.95 -2.84 10.46
CA ALA A 34 -5.41 -3.22 9.12
C ALA A 34 -4.77 -4.54 8.65
N LEU A 35 -3.44 -4.65 8.77
CA LEU A 35 -2.66 -5.82 8.32
C LEU A 35 -2.91 -7.09 9.14
N THR A 36 -3.21 -6.94 10.42
CA THR A 36 -3.52 -8.04 11.35
C THR A 36 -5.01 -8.32 11.50
N SER A 37 -5.86 -7.57 10.81
CA SER A 37 -7.31 -7.71 10.91
C SER A 37 -7.79 -9.11 10.51
N LEU A 38 -8.81 -9.60 11.22
CA LEU A 38 -9.47 -10.86 10.89
C LEU A 38 -10.05 -10.85 9.46
N ARG A 39 -10.49 -9.68 8.98
CA ARG A 39 -11.02 -9.52 7.62
C ARG A 39 -9.96 -9.79 6.57
N LEU A 40 -8.78 -9.19 6.71
CA LEU A 40 -7.67 -9.45 5.78
C LEU A 40 -7.19 -10.90 5.90
N ALA A 41 -7.14 -11.47 7.11
CA ALA A 41 -6.78 -12.86 7.32
C ALA A 41 -7.71 -13.83 6.56
N LEU A 42 -9.03 -13.62 6.64
CA LEU A 42 -10.02 -14.42 5.90
C LEU A 42 -9.84 -14.30 4.39
N VAL A 43 -9.52 -13.11 3.88
CA VAL A 43 -9.27 -12.91 2.44
C VAL A 43 -8.00 -13.65 2.00
N LYS A 44 -6.90 -13.55 2.77
CA LYS A 44 -5.67 -14.31 2.51
C LYS A 44 -5.96 -15.82 2.49
N MET A 45 -6.73 -16.33 3.46
CA MET A 45 -7.11 -17.74 3.47
C MET A 45 -7.94 -18.14 2.23
N GLY A 46 -8.94 -17.34 1.85
CA GLY A 46 -9.77 -17.61 0.67
C GLY A 46 -8.94 -17.65 -0.63
N VAL A 47 -8.07 -16.66 -0.83
CA VAL A 47 -7.14 -16.62 -1.97
C VAL A 47 -6.20 -17.83 -1.95
N ALA A 48 -5.61 -18.14 -0.80
CA ALA A 48 -4.71 -19.28 -0.67
C ALA A 48 -5.41 -20.60 -1.02
N ASN A 49 -6.62 -20.82 -0.50
CA ASN A 49 -7.42 -22.01 -0.78
C ASN A 49 -7.76 -22.11 -2.27
N ALA A 50 -8.19 -21.01 -2.89
CA ALA A 50 -8.49 -20.97 -4.32
C ALA A 50 -7.26 -21.29 -5.17
N MET A 51 -6.10 -20.73 -4.85
CA MET A 51 -4.83 -20.99 -5.56
C MET A 51 -4.29 -22.40 -5.37
N LEU A 52 -4.54 -23.02 -4.21
CA LEU A 52 -4.10 -24.39 -3.94
C LEU A 52 -5.05 -25.44 -4.54
N SER A 53 -6.33 -25.09 -4.73
CA SER A 53 -7.36 -26.01 -5.24
C SER A 53 -7.54 -25.93 -6.75
N ASN A 54 -7.14 -24.82 -7.40
CA ASN A 54 -7.35 -24.59 -8.82
C ASN A 54 -6.03 -24.31 -9.56
N PRO A 55 -5.92 -24.67 -10.85
CA PRO A 55 -4.75 -24.36 -11.67
C PRO A 55 -4.65 -22.86 -12.01
N THR A 56 -5.78 -22.15 -12.00
CA THR A 56 -5.84 -20.71 -12.30
C THR A 56 -6.08 -19.92 -11.02
N PRO A 57 -5.22 -18.94 -10.69
CA PRO A 57 -5.44 -18.07 -9.53
C PRO A 57 -6.75 -17.27 -9.66
N PRO A 58 -7.43 -16.97 -8.53
CA PRO A 58 -8.65 -16.18 -8.56
C PRO A 58 -8.38 -14.77 -9.10
N SER A 59 -9.37 -14.19 -9.74
CA SER A 59 -9.33 -12.84 -10.29
C SER A 59 -10.33 -11.87 -9.64
N SER A 60 -11.13 -12.37 -8.69
CA SER A 60 -12.18 -11.63 -7.99
C SER A 60 -12.42 -12.17 -6.57
N ASN A 61 -13.09 -11.38 -5.72
CA ASN A 61 -13.51 -11.83 -4.39
C ASN A 61 -14.41 -13.08 -4.46
N ALA A 62 -15.30 -13.13 -5.46
CA ALA A 62 -16.22 -14.24 -5.64
C ALA A 62 -15.48 -15.54 -5.98
N GLU A 63 -14.48 -15.50 -6.87
CA GLU A 63 -13.63 -16.66 -7.21
C GLU A 63 -12.75 -17.12 -6.04
N ALA A 64 -12.39 -16.20 -5.14
CA ALA A 64 -11.69 -16.54 -3.89
C ALA A 64 -12.66 -17.01 -2.78
N HIS A 65 -13.97 -17.07 -3.05
CA HIS A 65 -15.02 -17.41 -2.08
C HIS A 65 -14.99 -16.56 -0.81
N VAL A 66 -14.73 -15.26 -0.96
CA VAL A 66 -14.73 -14.28 0.13
C VAL A 66 -15.84 -13.26 -0.06
N ALA A 67 -16.19 -12.54 1.01
CA ALA A 67 -17.24 -11.53 0.97
C ALA A 67 -16.94 -10.42 -0.06
N ALA A 68 -18.00 -9.72 -0.48
CA ALA A 68 -17.87 -8.61 -1.42
C ALA A 68 -16.99 -7.48 -0.83
N PRO A 69 -16.27 -6.69 -1.65
CA PRO A 69 -15.30 -5.71 -1.17
C PRO A 69 -15.83 -4.73 -0.12
N GLY A 70 -17.07 -4.24 -0.29
CA GLY A 70 -17.70 -3.31 0.65
C GLY A 70 -18.11 -3.92 2.00
N GLN A 71 -18.15 -5.25 2.11
CA GLN A 71 -18.46 -5.96 3.36
C GLN A 71 -17.20 -6.23 4.21
N LEU A 72 -16.02 -5.95 3.64
CA LEU A 72 -14.72 -6.22 4.26
C LEU A 72 -14.09 -4.96 4.90
N GLY A 73 -14.85 -3.87 5.03
CA GLY A 73 -14.40 -2.63 5.66
C GLY A 73 -14.31 -2.70 7.20
N SER A 74 -13.46 -1.86 7.77
CA SER A 74 -13.28 -1.57 9.20
C SER A 74 -12.98 -0.09 9.39
N ASN A 75 -12.59 0.32 10.61
CA ASN A 75 -12.16 1.69 10.86
C ASN A 75 -10.88 2.04 10.07
N GLU A 76 -9.99 1.08 9.83
CA GLU A 76 -8.68 1.24 9.16
C GLU A 76 -8.72 0.87 7.67
N ILE A 77 -9.76 0.13 7.26
CA ILE A 77 -9.90 -0.46 5.92
C ILE A 77 -11.21 0.03 5.31
N ASN A 78 -11.13 0.73 4.17
CA ASN A 78 -12.30 1.06 3.39
C ASN A 78 -12.86 -0.17 2.66
N SER A 79 -11.99 -0.96 2.01
CA SER A 79 -12.39 -2.16 1.27
C SER A 79 -11.21 -3.09 1.00
N ILE A 80 -11.51 -4.35 0.69
CA ILE A 80 -10.51 -5.35 0.27
C ILE A 80 -10.97 -5.99 -1.05
N LEU A 81 -10.14 -5.84 -2.08
CA LEU A 81 -10.41 -6.34 -3.43
C LEU A 81 -9.39 -7.42 -3.80
N VAL A 82 -9.87 -8.58 -4.24
CA VAL A 82 -9.04 -9.58 -4.92
C VAL A 82 -9.09 -9.27 -6.41
N GLY A 83 -7.92 -9.09 -7.01
CA GLY A 83 -7.74 -8.87 -8.45
C GLY A 83 -7.05 -10.06 -9.13
N LYS A 84 -6.69 -9.86 -10.40
CA LYS A 84 -6.02 -10.87 -11.23
C LYS A 84 -4.79 -11.46 -10.54
N GLY A 85 -4.65 -12.78 -10.62
CA GLY A 85 -3.50 -13.49 -10.03
C GLY A 85 -3.63 -13.70 -8.51
N GLY A 86 -4.79 -13.43 -7.92
CA GLY A 86 -5.02 -13.47 -6.48
C GLY A 86 -4.45 -12.28 -5.72
N VAL A 87 -4.01 -11.22 -6.41
CA VAL A 87 -3.47 -10.02 -5.78
C VAL A 87 -4.54 -9.36 -4.93
N ILE A 88 -4.25 -9.14 -3.65
CA ILE A 88 -5.17 -8.53 -2.70
C ILE A 88 -4.82 -7.05 -2.57
N ASN A 89 -5.73 -6.16 -2.96
CA ASN A 89 -5.60 -4.72 -2.75
C ASN A 89 -6.45 -4.33 -1.54
N VAL A 90 -5.80 -3.80 -0.51
CA VAL A 90 -6.43 -3.25 0.70
C VAL A 90 -6.43 -1.74 0.55
N TYR A 91 -7.63 -1.16 0.47
CA TYR A 91 -7.81 0.27 0.45
C TYR A 91 -7.98 0.74 1.89
N LEU A 92 -7.01 1.51 2.38
CA LEU A 92 -6.98 2.03 3.73
C LEU A 92 -7.90 3.24 3.87
N SER A 93 -8.51 3.37 5.05
CA SER A 93 -9.28 4.55 5.42
C SER A 93 -8.34 5.71 5.78
N PRO A 94 -8.86 6.96 5.86
CA PRO A 94 -8.08 8.09 6.36
C PRO A 94 -7.56 7.92 7.80
N ALA A 95 -8.05 6.95 8.59
CA ALA A 95 -7.58 6.70 9.96
C ALA A 95 -6.08 6.39 10.02
N VAL A 96 -5.52 5.82 8.95
CA VAL A 96 -4.08 5.50 8.85
C VAL A 96 -3.19 6.72 8.65
N GLY A 97 -3.76 7.93 8.56
CA GLY A 97 -3.02 9.16 8.32
C GLY A 97 -2.68 9.42 6.84
N VAL A 98 -3.01 8.49 5.93
CA VAL A 98 -2.80 8.64 4.48
C VAL A 98 -4.12 8.55 3.74
N ALA A 99 -4.50 9.61 3.05
CA ALA A 99 -5.70 9.62 2.21
C ALA A 99 -5.56 8.64 1.04
N ASN A 100 -6.55 7.76 0.88
CA ASN A 100 -6.58 6.74 -0.17
C ASN A 100 -5.35 5.80 -0.16
N GLY A 101 -4.76 5.53 1.01
CA GLY A 101 -3.64 4.60 1.13
C GLY A 101 -3.98 3.21 0.58
N ILE A 102 -3.02 2.58 -0.10
CA ILE A 102 -3.20 1.24 -0.68
C ILE A 102 -2.10 0.33 -0.19
N LEU A 103 -2.47 -0.89 0.21
CA LEU A 103 -1.55 -2.01 0.40
C LEU A 103 -1.90 -3.10 -0.59
N GLN A 104 -0.89 -3.65 -1.25
CA GLN A 104 -1.03 -4.72 -2.23
C GLN A 104 -0.30 -5.96 -1.71
N LEU A 105 -1.04 -7.05 -1.46
CA LEU A 105 -0.46 -8.33 -1.10
C LEU A 105 -0.44 -9.23 -2.33
N VAL A 106 0.76 -9.58 -2.77
CA VAL A 106 0.98 -10.45 -3.93
C VAL A 106 1.21 -11.87 -3.43
N PRO A 107 0.30 -12.82 -3.74
CA PRO A 107 0.48 -14.21 -3.34
C PRO A 107 1.48 -14.94 -4.24
N LYS A 108 2.21 -15.88 -3.65
CA LYS A 108 3.07 -16.82 -4.36
C LYS A 108 2.89 -18.21 -3.76
N VAL A 109 2.59 -19.20 -4.60
CA VAL A 109 2.62 -20.60 -4.19
C VAL A 109 4.07 -21.00 -3.94
N VAL A 110 4.33 -21.54 -2.77
CA VAL A 110 5.63 -22.06 -2.36
C VAL A 110 5.48 -23.52 -1.97
N THR A 111 6.55 -24.29 -2.13
CA THR A 111 6.62 -25.68 -1.69
C THR A 111 7.67 -25.76 -0.59
N ASP A 112 7.32 -26.34 0.55
CA ASP A 112 8.27 -26.56 1.64
C ASP A 112 9.23 -27.73 1.35
N LYS A 113 10.17 -27.98 2.26
CA LYS A 113 11.17 -29.05 2.13
C LYS A 113 10.54 -30.44 2.14
N GLN A 114 9.31 -30.56 2.62
CA GLN A 114 8.52 -31.79 2.74
C GLN A 114 7.58 -31.98 1.54
N GLY A 115 7.62 -31.09 0.54
CA GLY A 115 6.79 -31.16 -0.66
C GLY A 115 5.37 -30.61 -0.47
N LYS A 116 5.04 -30.03 0.69
CA LYS A 116 3.72 -29.43 0.95
C LYS A 116 3.66 -28.03 0.34
N LYS A 117 2.58 -27.78 -0.42
CA LYS A 117 2.31 -26.47 -0.99
C LYS A 117 1.67 -25.54 0.05
N GLY A 118 2.07 -24.29 0.03
CA GLY A 118 1.48 -23.18 0.78
C GLY A 118 1.48 -21.90 -0.03
N VAL A 119 0.92 -20.82 0.52
CA VAL A 119 0.92 -19.51 -0.13
C VAL A 119 1.60 -18.51 0.79
N GLN A 120 2.60 -17.81 0.27
CA GLN A 120 3.24 -16.68 0.92
C GLN A 120 2.78 -15.38 0.26
N TYR A 121 2.78 -14.30 1.04
CA TYR A 121 2.34 -12.99 0.57
C TYR A 121 3.50 -12.02 0.70
N THR A 122 3.78 -11.28 -0.37
CA THR A 122 4.66 -10.11 -0.30
C THR A 122 3.81 -8.85 -0.27
N CYS A 123 4.08 -7.96 0.68
CA CYS A 123 3.33 -6.73 0.85
C CYS A 123 4.05 -5.56 0.16
N TYR A 124 3.30 -4.81 -0.64
CA TYR A 124 3.74 -3.59 -1.27
C TYR A 124 2.80 -2.44 -0.94
N SER A 125 3.28 -1.20 -1.01
CA SER A 125 2.41 -0.03 -1.14
C SER A 125 2.77 0.76 -2.39
N PRO A 126 1.79 1.12 -3.25
CA PRO A 126 2.05 1.93 -4.42
C PRO A 126 2.06 3.44 -4.15
N ASN A 127 1.56 3.88 -3.00
CA ASN A 127 1.33 5.30 -2.72
C ASN A 127 1.67 5.75 -1.30
N ILE A 128 2.30 4.89 -0.49
CA ILE A 128 2.83 5.22 0.84
C ILE A 128 4.35 5.04 0.82
N PRO A 129 5.13 6.10 0.52
CA PRO A 129 6.59 6.01 0.35
C PRO A 129 7.34 5.46 1.56
N ASP A 130 6.85 5.78 2.76
CA ASP A 130 7.43 5.44 4.05
C ASP A 130 6.74 4.25 4.73
N ILE A 131 6.01 3.41 3.98
CA ILE A 131 5.23 2.30 4.55
C ILE A 131 6.05 1.37 5.45
N ALA A 132 7.33 1.15 5.14
CA ALA A 132 8.22 0.29 5.92
C ALA A 132 8.44 0.81 7.36
N THR A 133 8.22 2.10 7.61
CA THR A 133 8.29 2.68 8.97
C THR A 133 7.09 2.30 9.83
N ALA A 134 5.94 2.02 9.20
CA ALA A 134 4.69 1.62 9.84
C ALA A 134 4.48 0.10 9.84
N ALA A 135 4.91 -0.57 8.78
CA ALA A 135 4.82 -2.01 8.57
C ALA A 135 6.12 -2.50 7.92
N PRO A 136 7.13 -2.94 8.71
CA PRO A 136 8.45 -3.34 8.21
C PRO A 136 8.43 -4.48 7.19
N GLU A 137 7.36 -5.27 7.15
CA GLU A 137 7.12 -6.34 6.18
C GLU A 137 6.65 -5.85 4.80
N CYS A 138 6.31 -4.57 4.67
CA CYS A 138 5.82 -3.94 3.45
C CYS A 138 6.89 -3.05 2.80
N THR A 139 6.98 -3.06 1.48
CA THR A 139 7.90 -2.18 0.74
C THR A 139 7.16 -1.23 -0.22
N TYR A 140 7.67 0.00 -0.37
CA TYR A 140 7.08 0.96 -1.30
C TYR A 140 7.51 0.67 -2.75
N HIS A 141 6.56 0.39 -3.63
CA HIS A 141 6.75 0.20 -5.06
C HIS A 141 5.80 1.11 -5.83
N ALA A 142 6.27 2.26 -6.29
CA ALA A 142 5.44 3.22 -7.02
C ALA A 142 4.63 2.53 -8.14
N ALA A 143 3.35 2.87 -8.26
CA ALA A 143 2.55 2.40 -9.39
C ALA A 143 3.21 2.88 -10.70
N SER A 144 3.59 1.94 -11.57
CA SER A 144 3.97 2.29 -12.94
C SER A 144 2.77 2.93 -13.64
N LYS A 145 2.99 4.12 -14.21
CA LYS A 145 2.00 4.83 -15.02
C LYS A 145 1.76 4.12 -16.34
#